data_AF-J0WYL5-F1
#
_entry.id   AF-J0WYL5-F1
#
_cell.length_a   1.000
_cell.length_b   1.000
_cell.length_c   1.000
_cell.angle_alpha   90.00
_cell.angle_beta   90.00
_cell.angle_gamma   90.00
#
_symmetry.space_group_name_H-M   'P 1'
#
loop_
_entity.id
_entity.type
_entity.pdbx_description
1 polymer ?
#
loop_
_entity_poly.entity_id
_entity_poly.type
_entity_poly.pdbx_seq_one_letter_code
_entity_poly.pdbx_strand_id
1 'polypeptide(L)'
;QKTVLLTFTAPTSYWYLQHFDLLGLLAYADWVNLMAYDLHGVWDAKDAYIGNIVQGHTNLTEIRQSINLFQRVGVPLDRIVLGLGFYGRSFQLADRTCNHPGCPFVGPAPGGPCTGSDGTLSFAEIQDIIAAPVGGVPATQPIYDIEAQVKYILYNEDNWVSFDDSETLTAKVLFAKGAGFGGLMVWSVDQDDFA
;
A
#
# COMPACT_ATOMS: atom_id res chain seq x y z
N GLN A 1 -22.64 31.78 5.51
CA GLN A 1 -21.54 31.56 4.54
C GLN A 1 -21.13 30.09 4.68
N LYS A 2 -21.10 29.30 3.61
CA LYS A 2 -20.61 27.91 3.68
C LYS A 2 -19.10 27.92 3.53
N THR A 3 -18.36 27.39 4.49
CA THR A 3 -16.92 27.16 4.38
C THR A 3 -16.70 25.92 3.52
N VAL A 4 -15.88 26.03 2.48
CA VAL A 4 -15.45 24.89 1.66
C VAL A 4 -14.22 24.29 2.31
N LEU A 5 -14.16 22.96 2.38
CA LEU A 5 -12.99 22.24 2.89
C LEU A 5 -11.87 22.23 1.84
N LEU A 6 -10.63 22.40 2.29
CA LEU A 6 -9.43 22.29 1.47
C LEU A 6 -8.54 21.18 2.02
N THR A 7 -8.14 20.23 1.18
CA THR A 7 -7.24 19.14 1.59
C THR A 7 -6.21 18.91 0.50
N PHE A 8 -5.12 18.22 0.84
CA PHE A 8 -4.13 17.77 -0.14
C PHE A 8 -3.63 16.37 0.21
N THR A 9 -3.07 15.67 -0.77
CA THR A 9 -2.40 14.40 -0.55
C THR A 9 -0.90 14.62 -0.39
N ALA A 10 -0.25 13.82 0.46
CA ALA A 10 1.19 13.84 0.63
C ALA A 10 1.77 12.42 0.53
N PRO A 11 2.94 12.25 -0.09
CA PRO A 11 3.62 10.95 -0.15
C PRO A 11 4.24 10.60 1.20
N THR A 12 4.66 9.35 1.36
CA THR A 12 5.36 8.85 2.55
C THR A 12 6.88 9.06 2.52
N SER A 13 7.45 9.25 1.33
CA SER A 13 8.90 9.33 1.16
C SER A 13 9.46 10.73 1.40
N TYR A 14 10.54 10.78 2.17
CA TYR A 14 11.32 11.99 2.42
C TYR A 14 11.78 12.66 1.12
N TRP A 15 12.19 11.88 0.11
CA TRP A 15 12.78 12.41 -1.12
C TRP A 15 11.81 13.29 -1.92
N TYR A 16 10.51 12.99 -1.86
CA TYR A 16 9.48 13.85 -2.43
C TYR A 16 9.13 15.00 -1.49
N LEU A 17 9.03 14.75 -0.18
CA LEU A 17 8.60 15.73 0.81
C LEU A 17 9.60 16.85 1.10
N GLN A 18 10.91 16.62 0.89
CA GLN A 18 11.98 17.56 1.26
C GLN A 18 11.85 18.97 0.66
N HIS A 19 11.00 19.16 -0.36
CA HIS A 19 10.75 20.44 -1.03
C HIS A 19 9.41 21.09 -0.68
N PHE A 20 8.64 20.52 0.26
CA PHE A 20 7.32 21.01 0.64
C PHE A 20 7.31 21.59 2.06
N ASP A 21 6.82 22.84 2.18
CA ASP A 21 6.51 23.44 3.49
C ASP A 21 5.16 22.91 4.00
N LEU A 22 5.19 21.75 4.66
CA LEU A 22 3.98 21.09 5.15
C LEU A 22 3.18 21.94 6.14
N LEU A 23 3.84 22.71 7.01
CA LEU A 23 3.13 23.59 7.95
C LEU A 23 2.52 24.80 7.24
N GLY A 24 3.25 25.40 6.29
CA GLY A 24 2.73 26.47 5.45
C GLY A 24 1.50 26.04 4.65
N LEU A 25 1.51 24.82 4.09
CA LEU A 25 0.34 24.25 3.41
C LEU A 25 -0.83 23.98 4.38
N LEU A 26 -0.55 23.39 5.54
CA LEU A 26 -1.56 23.08 6.56
C LEU A 26 -2.13 24.32 7.25
N ALA A 27 -1.53 25.50 7.10
CA ALA A 27 -2.13 26.76 7.54
C ALA A 27 -3.39 27.12 6.72
N TYR A 28 -3.54 26.57 5.52
CA TYR A 28 -4.67 26.83 4.61
C TYR A 28 -5.56 25.60 4.38
N ALA A 29 -5.01 24.40 4.45
CA ALA A 29 -5.78 23.16 4.35
C ALA A 29 -6.45 22.81 5.70
N ASP A 30 -7.40 21.89 5.69
CA ASP A 30 -8.07 21.32 6.86
C ASP A 30 -7.39 20.03 7.35
N TRP A 31 -6.73 19.28 6.46
CA TRP A 31 -5.89 18.14 6.80
C TRP A 31 -5.06 17.71 5.59
N VAL A 32 -4.13 16.78 5.83
CA VAL A 32 -3.36 16.09 4.80
C VAL A 32 -3.76 14.62 4.73
N ASN A 33 -4.03 14.14 3.53
CA ASN A 33 -4.25 12.72 3.25
C ASN A 33 -2.90 12.06 2.94
N LEU A 34 -2.36 11.29 3.89
CA LEU A 34 -1.09 10.59 3.70
C LEU A 34 -1.32 9.36 2.81
N MET A 35 -0.70 9.33 1.63
CA MET A 35 -0.77 8.20 0.70
C MET A 35 0.14 7.06 1.20
N ALA A 36 -0.32 6.35 2.24
CA ALA A 36 0.44 5.31 2.95
C ALA A 36 0.41 3.94 2.24
N TYR A 37 0.50 3.99 0.92
CA TYR A 37 0.52 2.90 -0.05
C TYR A 37 1.47 3.28 -1.20
N ASP A 38 1.74 2.34 -2.10
CA ASP A 38 2.78 2.49 -3.13
C ASP A 38 4.18 2.75 -2.54
N LEU A 39 4.46 2.16 -1.38
CA LEU A 39 5.81 2.19 -0.80
C LEU A 39 6.79 1.43 -1.70
N HIS A 40 6.31 0.34 -2.28
CA HIS A 40 7.06 -0.53 -3.17
C HIS A 40 6.24 -0.93 -4.39
N GLY A 41 6.95 -1.13 -5.50
CA GLY A 41 6.39 -1.50 -6.79
C GLY A 41 7.49 -1.78 -7.81
N VAL A 42 7.12 -2.14 -9.04
CA VAL A 42 8.09 -2.51 -10.09
C VAL A 42 9.07 -1.40 -10.46
N TRP A 43 8.77 -0.15 -10.10
CA TRP A 43 9.67 0.99 -10.27
C TRP A 43 10.92 0.91 -9.38
N ASP A 44 10.91 0.12 -8.31
CA ASP A 44 12.05 -0.11 -7.41
C ASP A 44 13.27 -0.68 -8.14
N ALA A 45 13.05 -1.31 -9.30
CA ALA A 45 14.08 -1.74 -10.24
C ALA A 45 15.07 -0.63 -10.63
N LYS A 46 14.62 0.63 -10.59
CA LYS A 46 15.41 1.81 -10.95
C LYS A 46 16.08 2.45 -9.73
N ASP A 47 15.74 2.02 -8.51
CA ASP A 47 16.33 2.52 -7.27
C ASP A 47 17.61 1.73 -6.95
N ALA A 48 18.72 2.43 -6.75
CA ALA A 48 20.02 1.82 -6.50
C ALA A 48 20.17 1.15 -5.13
N TYR A 49 19.27 1.45 -4.18
CA TYR A 49 19.30 0.94 -2.81
C TYR A 49 18.30 -0.20 -2.59
N ILE A 50 17.23 -0.28 -3.40
CA ILE A 50 16.21 -1.34 -3.32
C ILE A 50 16.49 -2.41 -4.39
N GLY A 51 16.47 -2.03 -5.67
CA GLY A 51 16.67 -2.94 -6.79
C GLY A 51 15.48 -3.85 -7.10
N ASN A 52 15.74 -4.91 -7.86
CA ASN A 52 14.72 -5.83 -8.40
C ASN A 52 14.24 -6.86 -7.36
N ILE A 53 13.77 -6.42 -6.19
CA ILE A 53 13.22 -7.30 -5.15
C ILE A 53 11.76 -6.99 -4.88
N VAL A 54 10.95 -8.03 -4.65
CA VAL A 54 9.54 -7.85 -4.27
C VAL A 54 9.47 -7.37 -2.83
N GLN A 55 8.58 -6.43 -2.56
CA GLN A 55 8.31 -5.88 -1.23
C GLN A 55 6.81 -5.54 -1.14
N GLY A 56 6.29 -5.45 0.09
CA GLY A 56 4.90 -5.08 0.31
C GLY A 56 4.61 -3.64 -0.11
N HIS A 57 3.57 -3.41 -0.93
CA HIS A 57 3.20 -2.05 -1.35
C HIS A 57 2.75 -1.15 -0.19
N THR A 58 2.41 -1.75 0.94
CA THR A 58 2.17 -1.11 2.22
C THR A 58 3.00 -1.83 3.29
N ASN A 59 3.54 -1.07 4.25
CA ASN A 59 4.35 -1.61 5.33
C ASN A 59 4.24 -0.70 6.56
N LEU A 60 3.62 -1.19 7.64
CA LEU A 60 3.37 -0.38 8.84
C LEU A 60 4.65 0.15 9.49
N THR A 61 5.78 -0.58 9.38
CA THR A 61 7.06 -0.10 9.91
C THR A 61 7.54 1.15 9.16
N GLU A 62 7.40 1.18 7.84
CA GLU A 62 7.75 2.32 7.00
C GLU A 62 6.73 3.44 7.09
N ILE A 63 5.44 3.12 7.21
CA ILE A 63 4.38 4.11 7.49
C ILE A 63 4.71 4.85 8.79
N ARG A 64 5.13 4.15 9.86
CA ARG A 64 5.59 4.77 11.11
C ARG A 64 6.80 5.69 10.89
N GLN A 65 7.76 5.29 10.05
CA GLN A 65 8.89 6.14 9.72
C GLN A 65 8.46 7.41 8.97
N SER A 66 7.54 7.28 8.01
CA SER A 66 6.94 8.43 7.31
C SER A 66 6.28 9.37 8.30
N ILE A 67 5.47 8.87 9.23
CA ILE A 67 4.80 9.70 10.24
C ILE A 67 5.81 10.47 11.10
N ASN A 68 6.93 9.84 11.45
CA ASN A 68 8.01 10.52 12.16
C ASN A 68 8.57 11.72 11.37
N LEU A 69 8.58 11.69 10.03
CA LEU A 69 8.99 12.84 9.21
C LEU A 69 8.02 14.02 9.38
N PHE A 70 6.71 13.75 9.36
CA PHE A 70 5.67 14.77 9.57
C PHE A 70 5.76 15.37 10.98
N GLN A 71 5.95 14.53 12.00
CA GLN A 71 6.08 14.99 13.39
C GLN A 71 7.35 15.82 13.61
N ARG A 72 8.47 15.48 12.96
CA ARG A 72 9.73 16.24 13.06
C ARG A 72 9.61 17.67 12.57
N VAL A 73 8.70 17.94 11.62
CA VAL A 73 8.41 19.30 11.14
C VAL A 73 7.18 19.91 11.81
N GLY A 74 6.67 19.29 12.88
CA GLY A 74 5.62 19.85 13.73
C GLY A 74 4.19 19.65 13.23
N VAL A 75 3.94 18.77 12.25
CA VAL A 75 2.57 18.47 11.81
C VAL A 75 1.80 17.77 12.93
N PRO A 76 0.64 18.32 13.36
CA PRO A 76 -0.22 17.67 14.35
C PRO A 76 -0.77 16.34 13.82
N LEU A 77 -0.78 15.29 14.66
CA LEU A 77 -1.24 13.95 14.24
C LEU A 77 -2.73 13.94 13.88
N ASP A 78 -3.55 14.73 14.57
CA ASP A 78 -4.97 14.91 14.30
C ASP A 78 -5.26 15.62 12.96
N ARG A 79 -4.21 16.15 12.31
CA ARG A 79 -4.27 16.76 10.96
C ARG A 79 -3.81 15.81 9.87
N ILE A 80 -3.42 14.58 10.22
CA ILE A 80 -3.03 13.52 9.30
C ILE A 80 -4.19 12.53 9.17
N VAL A 81 -4.60 12.28 7.93
CA VAL A 81 -5.56 11.25 7.56
C VAL A 81 -4.80 10.12 6.87
N LEU A 82 -4.86 8.90 7.43
CA LEU A 82 -4.10 7.75 6.91
C LEU A 82 -4.80 7.17 5.68
N GLY A 83 -4.09 7.13 4.55
CA GLY A 83 -4.52 6.46 3.34
C GLY A 83 -4.41 4.94 3.43
N LEU A 84 -5.44 4.24 3.00
CA LEU A 84 -5.54 2.78 2.93
C LEU A 84 -5.79 2.39 1.46
N GLY A 85 -5.01 1.45 0.93
CA GLY A 85 -5.13 0.98 -0.45
C GLY A 85 -6.01 -0.25 -0.54
N PHE A 86 -7.06 -0.23 -1.37
CA PHE A 86 -7.94 -1.36 -1.69
C PHE A 86 -7.50 -2.06 -2.98
N TYR A 87 -6.18 -2.15 -3.15
CA TYR A 87 -5.52 -2.79 -4.28
C TYR A 87 -4.20 -3.36 -3.80
N GLY A 88 -3.55 -4.14 -4.65
CA GLY A 88 -2.20 -4.62 -4.45
C GLY A 88 -1.25 -4.21 -5.57
N ARG A 89 0.05 -4.25 -5.28
CA ARG A 89 1.10 -4.23 -6.31
C ARG A 89 1.60 -5.64 -6.55
N SER A 90 1.73 -5.98 -7.83
CA SER A 90 2.08 -7.31 -8.28
C SER A 90 3.34 -7.34 -9.13
N PHE A 91 4.04 -8.47 -9.09
CA PHE A 91 5.35 -8.69 -9.67
C PHE A 91 5.41 -10.09 -10.26
N GLN A 92 6.16 -10.27 -11.35
CA GLN A 92 6.55 -11.59 -11.83
C GLN A 92 7.91 -11.96 -11.21
N LEU A 93 7.96 -13.03 -10.43
CA LEU A 93 9.17 -13.51 -9.76
C LEU A 93 10.19 -14.05 -10.77
N ALA A 94 11.47 -13.81 -10.51
CA ALA A 94 12.56 -14.43 -11.27
C ALA A 94 12.79 -15.89 -10.86
N ASP A 95 12.47 -16.23 -9.61
CA ASP A 95 12.58 -17.58 -9.04
C ASP A 95 11.35 -17.86 -8.18
N ARG A 96 10.44 -18.71 -8.68
CA ARG A 96 9.21 -19.10 -7.98
C ARG A 96 9.44 -19.82 -6.64
N THR A 97 10.65 -20.36 -6.40
CA THR A 97 10.99 -20.98 -5.11
C THR A 97 11.29 -19.95 -4.03
N CYS A 98 11.55 -18.70 -4.42
CA CYS A 98 11.69 -17.53 -3.56
C CYS A 98 10.43 -16.65 -3.71
N ASN A 99 9.48 -16.76 -2.77
CA ASN A 99 8.17 -16.11 -2.87
C ASN A 99 7.82 -15.22 -1.66
N HIS A 100 8.83 -14.69 -0.98
CA HIS A 100 8.70 -13.78 0.16
C HIS A 100 9.31 -12.39 -0.16
N PRO A 101 9.02 -11.35 0.64
CA PRO A 101 9.72 -10.06 0.52
C PRO A 101 11.25 -10.22 0.46
N GLY A 102 11.90 -9.48 -0.44
CA GLY A 102 13.32 -9.61 -0.75
C GLY A 102 13.67 -10.56 -1.90
N CYS A 103 12.71 -11.33 -2.41
CA CYS A 103 12.93 -12.22 -3.56
C CYS A 103 13.00 -11.46 -4.89
N PRO A 104 13.79 -11.95 -5.87
CA PRO A 104 13.99 -11.23 -7.12
C PRO A 104 12.75 -11.25 -8.04
N PHE A 105 12.48 -10.15 -8.74
CA PHE A 105 11.48 -10.06 -9.80
C PHE A 105 12.09 -9.74 -11.16
N VAL A 106 11.36 -10.05 -12.25
CA VAL A 106 11.73 -9.72 -13.64
C VAL A 106 10.87 -8.63 -14.27
N GLY A 107 9.70 -8.35 -13.71
CA GLY A 107 8.82 -7.29 -14.17
C GLY A 107 7.49 -7.24 -13.42
N PRO A 108 6.52 -6.46 -13.91
CA PRO A 108 5.14 -6.51 -13.41
C PRO A 108 4.49 -7.86 -13.74
N ALA A 109 3.66 -8.37 -12.82
CA ALA A 109 2.73 -9.43 -13.18
C ALA A 109 1.66 -8.91 -14.14
N PRO A 110 1.07 -9.76 -15.02
CA PRO A 110 -0.01 -9.34 -15.90
C PRO A 110 -1.19 -8.73 -15.15
N GLY A 111 -1.78 -7.68 -15.71
CA GLY A 111 -2.96 -7.02 -15.17
C GLY A 111 -4.17 -7.95 -15.09
N GLY A 112 -5.03 -7.71 -14.10
CA GLY A 112 -6.27 -8.46 -13.93
C GLY A 112 -7.34 -8.09 -14.97
N PRO A 113 -8.43 -8.88 -15.03
CA PRO A 113 -9.50 -8.70 -16.01
C PRO A 113 -10.27 -7.36 -15.88
N CYS A 114 -10.28 -6.75 -14.70
CA CYS A 114 -10.98 -5.51 -14.40
C CYS A 114 -10.05 -4.30 -14.45
N THR A 115 -8.88 -4.38 -13.78
CA THR A 115 -7.93 -3.27 -13.73
C THR A 115 -7.17 -3.09 -15.04
N GLY A 116 -6.84 -4.19 -15.74
CA GLY A 116 -6.13 -4.15 -17.03
C GLY A 116 -4.74 -3.49 -16.96
N SER A 117 -4.17 -3.37 -15.76
CA SER A 117 -2.90 -2.67 -15.53
C SER A 117 -1.87 -3.63 -14.96
N ASP A 118 -0.85 -3.94 -15.76
CA ASP A 118 0.28 -4.75 -15.32
C ASP A 118 0.89 -4.20 -14.02
N GLY A 119 1.16 -5.09 -13.08
CA GLY A 119 1.72 -4.79 -11.77
C GLY A 119 0.73 -4.23 -10.76
N THR A 120 -0.57 -4.25 -11.05
CA THR A 120 -1.63 -3.80 -10.13
C THR A 120 -2.84 -4.72 -10.22
N LEU A 121 -3.45 -5.00 -9.08
CA LEU A 121 -4.71 -5.73 -8.98
C LEU A 121 -5.61 -5.04 -7.96
N SER A 122 -6.89 -4.90 -8.27
CA SER A 122 -7.90 -4.47 -7.29
C SER A 122 -8.06 -5.53 -6.18
N PHE A 123 -8.55 -5.14 -5.01
CA PHE A 123 -8.83 -6.10 -3.95
C PHE A 123 -9.84 -7.17 -4.39
N ALA A 124 -10.86 -6.79 -5.17
CA ALA A 124 -11.80 -7.74 -5.79
C ALA A 124 -11.10 -8.81 -6.66
N GLU A 125 -10.18 -8.42 -7.54
CA GLU A 125 -9.42 -9.39 -8.36
C GLU A 125 -8.52 -10.29 -7.52
N ILE A 126 -7.99 -9.76 -6.40
CA ILE A 126 -7.19 -10.54 -5.46
C ILE A 126 -8.08 -11.56 -4.72
N GLN A 127 -9.31 -11.20 -4.36
CA GLN A 127 -10.27 -12.16 -3.80
C GLN A 127 -10.60 -13.28 -4.79
N ASP A 128 -10.77 -12.97 -6.08
CA ASP A 128 -10.97 -13.98 -7.12
C ASP A 128 -9.76 -14.94 -7.22
N ILE A 129 -8.54 -14.40 -7.15
CA ILE A 129 -7.30 -15.21 -7.14
C ILE A 129 -7.26 -16.14 -5.92
N ILE A 130 -7.62 -15.63 -4.74
CA ILE A 130 -7.65 -16.41 -3.49
C ILE A 130 -8.72 -17.51 -3.55
N ALA A 131 -9.88 -17.22 -4.17
CA ALA A 131 -10.97 -18.16 -4.32
C ALA A 131 -10.72 -19.23 -5.41
N ALA A 132 -9.86 -18.95 -6.39
CA ALA A 132 -9.62 -19.83 -7.52
C ALA A 132 -8.78 -21.07 -7.13
N PRO A 133 -9.25 -22.30 -7.39
CA PRO A 133 -8.42 -23.49 -7.27
C PRO A 133 -7.42 -23.56 -8.43
N VAL A 134 -6.12 -23.62 -8.14
CA VAL A 134 -5.07 -23.74 -9.17
C VAL A 134 -4.87 -25.21 -9.51
N GLY A 135 -5.39 -25.68 -10.65
CA GLY A 135 -4.99 -26.96 -11.25
C GLY A 135 -5.10 -28.22 -10.35
N GLY A 136 -6.05 -28.25 -9.40
CA GLY A 136 -6.18 -29.35 -8.43
C GLY A 136 -5.25 -29.24 -7.21
N VAL A 137 -4.48 -28.16 -7.09
CA VAL A 137 -3.74 -27.76 -5.89
C VAL A 137 -4.64 -26.86 -5.04
N PRO A 138 -4.68 -27.04 -3.70
CA PRO A 138 -5.44 -26.16 -2.82
C PRO A 138 -5.00 -24.69 -3.01
N ALA A 139 -5.95 -23.75 -2.92
CA ALA A 139 -5.67 -22.33 -2.97
C ALA A 139 -4.46 -21.99 -2.06
N THR A 140 -3.42 -21.38 -2.65
CA THR A 140 -2.29 -20.89 -1.85
C THR A 140 -2.84 -19.85 -0.90
N GLN A 141 -2.72 -20.10 0.40
CA GLN A 141 -3.22 -19.16 1.38
C GLN A 141 -2.31 -17.93 1.39
N PRO A 142 -2.87 -16.71 1.44
CA PRO A 142 -2.06 -15.52 1.64
C PRO A 142 -1.20 -15.65 2.89
N ILE A 143 0.07 -15.25 2.78
CA ILE A 143 1.00 -15.19 3.89
C ILE A 143 0.86 -13.82 4.54
N TYR A 144 0.68 -13.82 5.86
CA TYR A 144 0.59 -12.61 6.65
C TYR A 144 1.97 -12.21 7.19
N ASP A 145 2.48 -11.06 6.73
CA ASP A 145 3.63 -10.42 7.34
C ASP A 145 3.17 -9.62 8.56
N ILE A 146 3.39 -10.19 9.74
CA ILE A 146 2.98 -9.59 11.01
C ILE A 146 3.77 -8.33 11.37
N GLU A 147 4.97 -8.13 10.85
CA GLU A 147 5.73 -6.92 11.17
C GLU A 147 5.28 -5.76 10.28
N ALA A 148 5.18 -6.03 8.98
CA ALA A 148 4.71 -5.05 8.00
C ALA A 148 3.20 -4.83 8.01
N GLN A 149 2.44 -5.73 8.64
CA GLN A 149 0.97 -5.68 8.68
C GLN A 149 0.39 -5.61 7.26
N VAL A 150 0.81 -6.55 6.41
CA VAL A 150 0.41 -6.68 5.00
C VAL A 150 0.37 -8.17 4.64
N LYS A 151 -0.43 -8.54 3.64
CA LYS A 151 -0.47 -9.91 3.12
C LYS A 151 0.16 -9.97 1.74
N TYR A 152 0.62 -11.16 1.37
CA TYR A 152 1.04 -11.45 0.00
C TYR A 152 0.73 -12.89 -0.39
N ILE A 153 0.64 -13.15 -1.69
CA ILE A 153 0.31 -14.46 -2.23
C ILE A 153 1.06 -14.69 -3.55
N LEU A 154 1.48 -15.94 -3.75
CA LEU A 154 1.94 -16.47 -5.04
C LEU A 154 0.75 -17.06 -5.80
N TYR A 155 0.57 -16.66 -7.05
CA TYR A 155 -0.49 -17.12 -7.94
C TYR A 155 0.06 -17.33 -9.36
N ASN A 156 -0.67 -18.10 -10.18
CA ASN A 156 -0.29 -18.35 -11.58
C ASN A 156 1.19 -18.76 -11.77
N GLU A 157 1.67 -19.66 -10.90
CA GLU A 157 3.04 -20.21 -10.83
C GLU A 157 4.15 -19.27 -10.37
N ASP A 158 4.24 -18.04 -10.89
CA ASP A 158 5.36 -17.12 -10.63
C ASP A 158 4.92 -15.66 -10.38
N ASN A 159 3.62 -15.37 -10.32
CA ASN A 159 3.15 -14.03 -10.02
C ASN A 159 2.95 -13.85 -8.51
N TRP A 160 3.39 -12.71 -8.00
CA TRP A 160 3.34 -12.38 -6.59
C TRP A 160 2.59 -11.07 -6.43
N VAL A 161 1.67 -10.98 -5.47
CA VAL A 161 0.97 -9.72 -5.15
C VAL A 161 0.96 -9.50 -3.65
N SER A 162 1.30 -8.28 -3.23
CA SER A 162 1.07 -7.80 -1.86
C SER A 162 -0.18 -6.93 -1.81
N PHE A 163 -0.93 -7.03 -0.74
CA PHE A 163 -2.20 -6.36 -0.57
C PHE A 163 -2.61 -6.26 0.90
N ASP A 164 -3.64 -5.47 1.13
CA ASP A 164 -4.32 -5.34 2.40
C ASP A 164 -5.68 -6.04 2.39
N ASP A 165 -6.04 -6.69 3.51
CA ASP A 165 -7.37 -7.27 3.74
C ASP A 165 -7.93 -6.81 5.09
N SER A 166 -9.08 -7.35 5.49
CA SER A 166 -9.72 -6.97 6.76
C SER A 166 -8.81 -7.10 7.99
N GLU A 167 -7.88 -8.06 8.04
CA GLU A 167 -6.96 -8.26 9.17
C GLU A 167 -5.89 -7.16 9.20
N THR A 168 -5.25 -6.90 8.07
CA THR A 168 -4.17 -5.91 7.97
C THR A 168 -4.70 -4.47 8.04
N LEU A 169 -5.85 -4.20 7.43
CA LEU A 169 -6.56 -2.92 7.52
C LEU A 169 -6.97 -2.65 8.97
N THR A 170 -7.51 -3.64 9.68
CA THR A 170 -7.87 -3.49 11.10
C THR A 170 -6.67 -3.07 11.93
N ALA A 171 -5.50 -3.67 11.71
CA ALA A 171 -4.31 -3.29 12.45
C ALA A 171 -3.84 -1.85 12.12
N LYS A 172 -3.89 -1.45 10.86
CA LYS A 172 -3.56 -0.07 10.42
C LYS A 172 -4.55 0.95 10.98
N VAL A 173 -5.85 0.61 11.03
CA VAL A 173 -6.89 1.44 11.66
C VAL A 173 -6.66 1.57 13.17
N LEU A 174 -6.35 0.48 13.86
CA LEU A 174 -6.04 0.51 15.30
C LEU A 174 -4.79 1.33 15.59
N PHE A 175 -3.77 1.25 14.73
CA PHE A 175 -2.60 2.11 14.79
C PHE A 175 -2.96 3.60 14.62
N ALA A 176 -3.70 3.96 13.57
CA ALA A 176 -4.13 5.35 13.35
C ALA A 176 -4.95 5.90 14.52
N LYS A 177 -5.89 5.10 15.03
CA LYS A 177 -6.69 5.44 16.20
C LYS A 177 -5.84 5.61 17.45
N GLY A 178 -4.91 4.70 17.71
CA GLY A 178 -4.02 4.74 18.87
C GLY A 178 -3.05 5.93 18.84
N ALA A 179 -2.64 6.36 17.65
CA ALA A 179 -1.79 7.54 17.46
C ALA A 179 -2.57 8.87 17.48
N GLY A 180 -3.91 8.84 17.43
CA GLY A 180 -4.74 10.05 17.45
C GLY A 180 -4.83 10.74 16.08
N PHE A 181 -4.89 9.97 15.00
CA PHE A 181 -5.00 10.52 13.64
C PHE A 181 -6.37 11.13 13.38
N GLY A 182 -6.42 12.12 12.49
CA GLY A 182 -7.64 12.84 12.13
C GLY A 182 -8.69 11.99 11.41
N GLY A 183 -8.27 10.87 10.81
CA GLY A 183 -9.16 9.93 10.16
C GLY A 183 -8.46 8.98 9.21
N LEU A 184 -9.25 8.38 8.32
CA LEU A 184 -8.80 7.47 7.27
C LEU A 184 -9.27 7.99 5.91
N MET A 185 -8.49 7.69 4.88
CA MET A 185 -8.83 7.87 3.47
C MET A 185 -8.65 6.53 2.77
N VAL A 186 -9.48 6.22 1.79
CA VAL A 186 -9.40 4.97 1.03
C VAL A 186 -9.10 5.28 -0.43
N TRP A 187 -8.16 4.53 -1.00
CA TRP A 187 -7.86 4.50 -2.43
C TRP A 187 -8.02 3.08 -2.98
N SER A 188 -9.00 2.79 -3.81
CA SER A 188 -10.23 3.56 -4.00
C SER A 188 -11.44 2.69 -3.74
N VAL A 189 -12.57 3.35 -3.52
CA VAL A 189 -13.82 2.66 -3.19
C VAL A 189 -14.10 1.59 -4.23
N ASP A 190 -14.03 1.90 -5.52
CA ASP A 190 -14.33 1.02 -6.66
C ASP A 190 -13.46 -0.25 -6.79
N GLN A 191 -12.40 -0.38 -5.98
CA GLN A 191 -11.51 -1.54 -6.00
C GLN A 191 -11.81 -2.57 -4.90
N ASP A 192 -12.70 -2.25 -3.97
CA ASP A 192 -13.16 -3.17 -2.91
C ASP A 192 -14.01 -4.33 -3.46
N ASP A 193 -14.25 -5.36 -2.65
CA ASP A 193 -15.10 -6.51 -3.00
C ASP A 193 -16.60 -6.21 -2.77
N PHE A 194 -17.21 -5.43 -3.66
CA PHE A 194 -18.65 -5.03 -3.57
C PHE A 194 -19.69 -6.17 -3.74
N ALA A 195 -19.28 -7.43 -3.69
CA ALA A 195 -20.13 -8.60 -3.92
C ALA A 195 -20.88 -9.06 -2.67
#